data_AF-A0A660N9C0-F1
#
_entry.id   AF-A0A660N9C0-F1
#
_cell.length_a   1.000
_cell.length_b   1.000
_cell.length_c   1.000
_cell.angle_alpha   90.00
_cell.angle_beta   90.00
_cell.angle_gamma   90.00
#
_symmetry.space_group_name_H-M   'P 1'
#
loop_
_entity.id
_entity.type
_entity.pdbx_description
1 polymer ?
#
loop_
_entity_poly.entity_id
_entity_poly.type
_entity_poly.pdbx_seq_one_letter_code
_entity_poly.pdbx_strand_id
1 'polypeptide(L)'
;MLDALILLIFGKLQDTFQETSRTWQWALTYGVIVFLLSVGASLPAMIAAGVIMGLYAWGYFKLLRNLADNLMLWLLVFMGGAVLPMLLGVALIGAAQKAA
;
A
#
# COMPACT_ATOMS: atom_id res chain seq x y z
N MET A 1 7.54 7.66 3.41
CA MET A 1 8.33 6.74 4.28
C MET A 1 7.44 6.04 5.30
N LEU A 2 6.65 6.78 6.11
CA LEU A 2 5.69 6.18 7.05
C LEU A 2 4.71 5.20 6.37
N ASP A 3 4.11 5.57 5.24
CA ASP A 3 3.16 4.70 4.53
C ASP A 3 3.78 3.37 4.08
N ALA A 4 5.05 3.40 3.66
CA ALA A 4 5.79 2.20 3.26
C ALA A 4 6.05 1.28 4.46
N LEU A 5 6.37 1.85 5.63
CA LEU A 5 6.55 1.08 6.87
C LEU A 5 5.23 0.40 7.28
N ILE A 6 4.10 1.10 7.17
CA ILE A 6 2.78 0.51 7.48
C ILE A 6 2.46 -0.62 6.51
N LEU A 7 2.75 -0.47 5.20
CA LEU A 7 2.60 -1.55 4.22
C LEU A 7 3.46 -2.78 4.56
N LEU A 8 4.71 -2.59 5.00
CA LEU A 8 5.58 -3.69 5.42
C LEU A 8 5.04 -4.39 6.68
N ILE A 9 4.64 -3.61 7.68
CA ILE A 9 4.07 -4.15 8.92
C ILE A 9 2.81 -4.97 8.61
N PHE A 10 1.88 -4.42 7.83
CA PHE A 10 0.64 -5.11 7.48
C PHE A 10 0.92 -6.31 6.60
N GLY A 11 1.83 -6.17 5.62
CA GLY A 11 2.28 -7.23 4.75
C GLY A 11 2.83 -8.44 5.51
N LYS A 12 3.52 -8.20 6.64
CA LYS A 12 4.02 -9.28 7.51
C LYS A 12 2.95 -9.81 8.47
N LEU A 13 2.19 -8.93 9.12
CA LEU A 13 1.17 -9.34 10.10
C LEU A 13 0.04 -10.14 9.48
N GLN A 14 -0.37 -9.80 8.25
CA GLN A 14 -1.43 -10.53 7.57
C GLN A 14 -1.12 -12.01 7.34
N ASP A 15 0.16 -12.40 7.37
CA ASP A 15 0.61 -13.79 7.22
C ASP A 15 0.41 -14.58 8.52
N THR A 16 0.57 -13.93 9.67
CA THR A 16 0.28 -14.51 10.98
C THR A 16 -1.22 -14.77 11.16
N PHE A 17 -2.06 -13.92 10.56
CA PHE A 17 -3.51 -13.95 10.74
C PHE A 17 -4.26 -14.47 9.49
N GLN A 18 -3.64 -15.27 8.63
CA GLN A 18 -4.29 -15.71 7.38
C GLN A 18 -5.58 -16.51 7.61
N GLU A 19 -5.64 -17.29 8.69
CA GLU A 19 -6.81 -18.11 9.06
C GLU A 19 -7.99 -17.28 9.57
N THR A 20 -7.70 -16.15 10.23
CA THR A 20 -8.71 -15.33 10.91
C THR A 20 -9.04 -14.04 10.17
N SER A 21 -8.23 -13.64 9.19
CA SER A 21 -8.37 -12.38 8.48
C SER A 21 -8.13 -12.50 6.97
N ARG A 22 -8.91 -11.75 6.20
CA ARG A 22 -8.81 -11.69 4.74
C ARG A 22 -7.92 -10.51 4.31
N THR A 23 -7.23 -10.65 3.17
CA THR A 23 -6.36 -9.58 2.64
C THR A 23 -7.07 -8.24 2.47
N TRP A 24 -8.35 -8.27 2.10
CA TRP A 24 -9.15 -7.06 1.91
C TRP A 24 -9.36 -6.28 3.20
N GLN A 25 -9.38 -6.94 4.37
CA GLN A 25 -9.56 -6.27 5.67
C GLN A 25 -8.32 -5.41 5.97
N TRP A 26 -7.13 -5.98 5.80
CA TRP A 26 -5.86 -5.25 5.93
C TRP A 26 -5.75 -4.09 4.95
N ALA A 27 -6.18 -4.30 3.70
CA ALA A 27 -6.18 -3.27 2.67
C ALA A 27 -7.17 -2.13 2.97
N LEU A 28 -8.36 -2.46 3.49
CA LEU A 28 -9.34 -1.47 3.92
C LEU A 28 -8.82 -0.64 5.09
N THR A 29 -8.24 -1.28 6.10
CA THR A 29 -7.60 -0.57 7.22
C THR A 29 -6.49 0.36 6.72
N TYR A 30 -5.66 -0.11 5.78
CA TYR A 30 -4.62 0.72 5.19
C TYR A 30 -5.19 1.92 4.40
N GLY A 31 -6.24 1.71 3.60
CA GLY A 31 -6.92 2.80 2.88
C GLY A 31 -7.51 3.85 3.82
N VAL A 32 -8.09 3.43 4.96
CA VAL A 32 -8.57 4.35 6.00
C VAL A 32 -7.41 5.13 6.63
N ILE A 33 -6.28 4.48 6.91
CA ILE A 33 -5.09 5.17 7.43
C ILE A 33 -4.61 6.23 6.44
N VAL A 34 -4.50 5.90 5.15
CA VAL A 34 -4.09 6.87 4.11
C VAL A 34 -5.05 8.04 4.03
N PHE A 35 -6.36 7.77 4.10
CA PHE A 35 -7.38 8.83 4.16
C PHE A 35 -7.13 9.78 5.33
N LEU A 36 -6.88 9.24 6.53
CA LEU A 36 -6.60 10.04 7.74
C LEU A 36 -5.27 10.80 7.67
N LEU A 37 -4.24 10.21 7.05
CA LEU A 37 -2.94 10.84 6.86
C LEU A 37 -2.94 11.92 5.78
N SER A 38 -3.96 11.95 4.92
CA SER A 38 -4.14 12.97 3.86
C SER A 38 -4.71 14.30 4.38
N VAL A 39 -4.59 14.58 5.69
CA VAL A 39 -5.03 15.83 6.31
C VAL A 39 -4.39 17.04 5.61
N GLY A 40 -5.23 18.02 5.26
CA GLY A 40 -4.83 19.22 4.52
C GLY A 40 -5.19 19.18 3.02
N ALA A 41 -5.54 18.02 2.47
CA ALA A 41 -6.13 17.90 1.15
C ALA A 41 -7.65 18.18 1.18
N SER A 42 -8.26 18.39 0.02
CA SER A 42 -9.72 18.47 -0.08
C SER A 42 -10.35 17.11 0.21
N LEU A 43 -11.57 17.08 0.76
CA LEU A 43 -12.27 15.83 1.08
C LEU A 43 -12.33 14.85 -0.12
N PRO A 44 -12.66 15.29 -1.37
CA PRO A 44 -12.60 14.40 -2.53
C PRO A 44 -11.19 13.82 -2.78
N ALA A 45 -10.14 14.61 -2.58
CA ALA A 45 -8.76 14.15 -2.76
C ALA A 45 -8.34 13.15 -1.67
N MET A 46 -8.76 13.36 -0.42
CA MET A 46 -8.53 12.41 0.67
C MET A 46 -9.21 11.06 0.39
N ILE A 47 -10.47 11.09 -0.06
CA ILE A 47 -11.23 9.88 -0.44
C ILE A 47 -10.52 9.17 -1.59
N ALA A 48 -10.12 9.91 -2.63
CA ALA A 48 -9.40 9.33 -3.77
C ALA A 48 -8.09 8.67 -3.33
N ALA A 49 -7.30 9.34 -2.48
CA ALA A 49 -6.05 8.79 -1.94
C ALA A 49 -6.29 7.48 -1.17
N GLY A 50 -7.25 7.47 -0.26
CA GLY A 50 -7.60 6.28 0.52
C GLY A 50 -8.08 5.11 -0.35
N VAL A 51 -8.91 5.37 -1.35
CA VAL A 51 -9.42 4.34 -2.27
C VAL A 51 -8.30 3.79 -3.16
N ILE A 52 -7.51 4.66 -3.79
CA ILE A 52 -6.42 4.25 -4.68
C ILE A 52 -5.39 3.42 -3.90
N MET A 53 -4.97 3.90 -2.74
CA MET A 53 -3.97 3.22 -1.92
C MET A 53 -4.52 1.96 -1.26
N GLY A 54 -5.80 1.92 -0.90
CA GLY A 54 -6.46 0.71 -0.41
C GLY A 54 -6.52 -0.38 -1.48
N LEU A 55 -6.89 -0.04 -2.72
CA LEU A 55 -6.90 -0.99 -3.84
C LEU A 55 -5.48 -1.49 -4.17
N TYR A 56 -4.50 -0.58 -4.16
CA TYR A 56 -3.09 -0.92 -4.30
C TYR A 56 -2.65 -1.94 -3.23
N ALA A 57 -2.91 -1.63 -1.95
CA ALA A 57 -2.57 -2.49 -0.84
C ALA A 57 -3.28 -3.84 -0.93
N TRP A 58 -4.52 -3.89 -1.42
CA TRP A 58 -5.23 -5.15 -1.60
C TRP A 58 -4.54 -6.08 -2.60
N GLY A 59 -4.16 -5.55 -3.77
CA GLY A 59 -3.41 -6.30 -4.78
C GLY A 59 -2.05 -6.76 -4.25
N TYR A 60 -1.33 -5.84 -3.61
CA TYR A 60 -0.03 -6.11 -2.99
C TYR A 60 -0.11 -7.22 -1.92
N PHE A 61 -1.06 -7.12 -0.99
CA PHE A 61 -1.25 -8.11 0.08
C PHE A 61 -1.69 -9.46 -0.45
N LYS A 62 -2.58 -9.49 -1.47
CA LYS A 62 -2.98 -10.73 -2.13
C LYS A 62 -1.81 -11.40 -2.83
N LEU A 63 -0.94 -10.63 -3.48
CA LEU A 63 0.27 -11.16 -4.12
C LEU A 63 1.23 -11.76 -3.09
N LEU A 64 1.44 -11.10 -1.94
CA LEU A 64 2.26 -11.64 -0.85
C LEU A 64 1.74 -13.00 -0.36
N ARG A 65 0.42 -13.12 -0.11
CA ARG A 65 -0.15 -14.40 0.33
C ARG A 65 0.01 -15.51 -0.71
N ASN A 66 -0.11 -15.18 -2.00
CA ASN A 66 0.09 -16.15 -3.08
C ASN A 66 1.54 -16.60 -3.25
N LEU A 67 2.50 -15.85 -2.69
CA LEU A 67 3.93 -16.14 -2.78
C LEU A 67 4.51 -16.62 -1.45
N ALA A 68 3.69 -16.95 -0.45
CA ALA A 68 4.14 -17.38 0.87
C ALA A 68 5.06 -18.61 0.83
N ASP A 69 4.87 -19.49 -0.16
CA ASP A 69 5.70 -20.70 -0.34
C ASP A 69 7.05 -20.43 -1.03
N ASN A 70 7.27 -19.23 -1.59
CA ASN A 70 8.52 -18.86 -2.25
C ASN A 70 9.15 -17.64 -1.57
N LEU A 71 10.04 -17.90 -0.60
CA LEU A 71 10.67 -16.86 0.21
C LEU A 71 11.38 -15.77 -0.62
N MET A 72 12.07 -16.14 -1.70
CA MET A 72 12.82 -15.18 -2.51
C MET A 72 11.88 -14.22 -3.24
N LEU A 73 10.84 -14.75 -3.89
CA LEU A 73 9.82 -13.92 -4.54
C LEU A 73 9.02 -13.11 -3.53
N TRP A 74 8.71 -13.70 -2.37
CA TRP A 74 8.03 -13.01 -1.28
C TRP A 74 8.84 -11.81 -0.80
N LEU A 75 10.16 -11.96 -0.56
CA LEU A 75 11.03 -10.86 -0.12
C LEU A 75 11.14 -9.75 -1.17
N LEU A 76 11.25 -10.12 -2.46
CA LEU A 76 11.27 -9.15 -3.56
C LEU A 76 9.98 -8.33 -3.61
N VAL A 77 8.83 -9.00 -3.53
CA VAL A 77 7.53 -8.34 -3.53
C VAL A 77 7.35 -7.52 -2.25
N PHE A 78 7.74 -8.04 -1.10
CA PHE A 78 7.62 -7.39 0.20
C PHE A 78 8.36 -6.04 0.23
N MET A 79 9.61 -6.03 -0.22
CA MET A 79 10.41 -4.81 -0.27
C MET A 79 9.99 -3.90 -1.43
N GLY A 80 9.84 -4.46 -2.63
CA GLY A 80 9.53 -3.70 -3.84
C GLY A 80 8.15 -3.07 -3.81
N GLY A 81 7.13 -3.82 -3.36
CA GLY A 81 5.75 -3.35 -3.24
C GLY A 81 5.58 -2.25 -2.19
N ALA A 82 6.39 -2.21 -1.14
CA ALA A 82 6.33 -1.10 -0.18
C ALA A 82 6.92 0.20 -0.75
N VAL A 83 7.93 0.11 -1.61
CA VAL A 83 8.65 1.27 -2.16
C VAL A 83 8.00 1.81 -3.44
N LEU A 84 7.31 0.96 -4.21
CA LEU A 84 6.71 1.32 -5.50
C LEU A 84 5.80 2.57 -5.46
N PRO A 85 4.86 2.73 -4.50
CA PRO A 85 4.01 3.93 -4.46
C PRO A 85 4.80 5.21 -4.23
N MET A 86 5.88 5.14 -3.45
CA MET A 86 6.77 6.28 -3.22
C MET A 86 7.48 6.68 -4.51
N LEU A 87 8.00 5.72 -5.27
CA LEU A 87 8.66 6.00 -6.56
C LEU A 87 7.69 6.60 -7.58
N LEU A 88 6.47 6.06 -7.65
CA LEU A 88 5.42 6.60 -8.51
C LEU A 88 5.03 8.02 -8.10
N GLY A 89 4.89 8.30 -6.81
CA GLY A 89 4.62 9.64 -6.31
C GLY A 89 5.69 10.66 -6.71
N VAL A 90 6.98 10.31 -6.54
CA VAL A 90 8.10 11.17 -6.97
C VAL A 90 8.09 11.39 -8.48
N ALA A 91 7.86 10.34 -9.26
CA ALA A 91 7.81 10.42 -10.72
C ALA A 91 6.65 11.32 -11.20
N LEU A 92 5.47 11.19 -10.60
CA LEU A 92 4.28 11.98 -10.93
C LEU A 92 4.46 13.47 -10.59
N ILE A 93 5.04 13.77 -9.42
CA ILE A 93 5.36 15.16 -9.03
C ILE A 93 6.37 15.75 -10.02
N GLY A 94 7.44 15.01 -10.33
CA GLY A 94 8.45 15.46 -11.30
C GLY A 94 7.88 15.65 -12.71
N ALA A 95 6.93 14.82 -13.13
CA ALA A 95 6.23 14.99 -14.40
C ALA A 95 5.32 16.23 -14.40
N ALA A 96 4.57 16.45 -13.31
CA ALA A 96 3.71 17.62 -13.15
C ALA A 96 4.51 18.93 -13.19
N GLN A 97 5.69 18.97 -12.55
CA GLN A 97 6.58 20.13 -12.57
C GLN A 97 7.13 20.47 -13.96
N LYS A 98 7.29 19.47 -14.84
CA LYS A 98 7.75 19.68 -16.23
C LYS A 98 6.64 20.17 -17.16
N ALA A 99 5.39 20.00 -16.77
CA ALA A 99 4.21 20.34 -17.56
C ALA A 99 3.62 21.72 -17.20
N ALA A 100 4.11 22.35 -16.13
CA ALA A 100 3.76 23.70 -15.69
C ALA A 100 4.76 24.72 -16.21
#